data_AF-A0A8I1TIM9-F1
#
_entry.id   AF-A0A8I1TIM9-F1
#
_cell.length_a   1.000
_cell.length_b   1.000
_cell.length_c   1.000
_cell.angle_alpha   90.00
_cell.angle_beta   90.00
_cell.angle_gamma   90.00
#
_symmetry.space_group_name_H-M   'P 1'
#
loop_
_entity.id
_entity.type
_entity.pdbx_description
1 polymer ?
#
loop_
_entity_poly.entity_id
_entity_poly.type
_entity_poly.pdbx_seq_one_letter_code
_entity_poly.pdbx_strand_id
1 'polypeptide(L)' 'MSLVAVLAEMPDLLERTISEHAPDHLGQCRECRDSSGVSAPWPCMMREMADEASDIRRGGLPGTYGGRHRPLRSVRV' A
#
# COMPACT_ATOMS: atom_id res chain seq x y z
N MET A 1 15.41 5.75 -2.72
CA MET A 1 14.22 5.64 -3.59
C MET A 1 13.10 5.02 -2.76
N SER A 2 11.87 5.53 -2.87
CA SER A 2 10.70 4.99 -2.14
C SER A 2 10.16 3.76 -2.86
N LEU A 3 9.65 2.77 -2.12
CA LEU A 3 8.99 1.58 -2.68
C LEU A 3 7.86 1.95 -3.65
N VAL A 4 7.09 2.99 -3.32
CA VAL A 4 6.00 3.51 -4.17
C VAL A 4 6.50 3.95 -5.54
N ALA A 5 7.65 4.63 -5.61
CA ALA A 5 8.23 5.07 -6.87
C ALA A 5 8.70 3.89 -7.72
N VAL A 6 9.30 2.87 -7.09
CA VAL A 6 9.72 1.63 -7.76
C VAL A 6 8.51 0.89 -8.33
N LEU A 7 7.43 0.75 -7.55
CA LEU A 7 6.19 0.12 -8.02
C LEU A 7 5.54 0.92 -9.16
N ALA A 8 5.61 2.26 -9.13
CA ALA A 8 5.10 3.09 -10.21
C ALA A 8 5.88 2.92 -11.52
N GLU A 9 7.20 2.70 -11.43
CA GLU A 9 8.06 2.42 -12.57
C GLU A 9 7.94 0.98 -13.10
N MET A 10 7.42 0.05 -12.29
CA MET A 10 7.28 -1.38 -12.62
C MET A 10 5.81 -1.84 -12.63
N PRO A 11 5.08 -1.66 -13.74
CA PRO A 11 3.64 -1.91 -13.81
C PRO A 11 3.25 -3.37 -13.52
N ASP A 12 4.03 -4.34 -14.00
CA ASP A 12 3.75 -5.76 -13.80
C ASP A 12 3.84 -6.15 -12.31
N LEU A 13 4.82 -5.59 -11.60
CA LEU A 13 5.00 -5.82 -10.17
C LEU A 13 3.90 -5.14 -9.36
N LEU A 14 3.50 -3.95 -9.78
CA LEU A 14 2.38 -3.24 -9.17
C LEU A 14 1.06 -4.01 -9.32
N GLU A 15 0.75 -4.51 -10.52
CA GLU A 15 -0.47 -5.29 -10.76
C GLU A 15 -0.50 -6.57 -9.93
N ARG A 16 0.65 -7.26 -9.82
CA ARG A 16 0.79 -8.41 -8.91
C ARG A 16 0.56 -8.03 -7.45
N THR A 17 1.20 -6.96 -6.99
CA THR A 17 1.05 -6.47 -5.61
C THR A 17 -0.42 -6.14 -5.28
N ILE A 18 -1.13 -5.45 -6.18
CA ILE A 18 -2.55 -5.13 -6.04
C ILE A 18 -3.40 -6.40 -6.01
N SER A 19 -3.08 -7.37 -6.86
CA SER A 19 -3.80 -8.63 -6.95
C SER A 19 -3.60 -9.48 -5.70
N GLU A 20 -2.35 -9.63 -5.23
CA GLU A 20 -1.92 -10.43 -4.08
C GLU A 20 -2.44 -9.86 -2.77
N HIS A 21 -2.24 -8.56 -2.54
CA HIS A 21 -2.81 -7.87 -1.39
C HIS A 21 -4.27 -7.50 -1.68
N ALA A 22 -5.16 -8.45 -1.44
CA ALA A 22 -6.62 -8.28 -1.49
C ALA A 22 -7.29 -8.62 -0.15
N PRO A 23 -8.52 -8.13 0.11
CA PRO A 23 -9.24 -8.47 1.32
C PRO A 23 -9.67 -9.94 1.32
N ASP A 24 -9.65 -10.56 2.49
CA ASP A 24 -10.30 -11.83 2.77
C ASP A 24 -11.73 -11.62 3.30
N HIS A 25 -12.44 -12.73 3.56
CA HIS A 25 -13.81 -12.72 4.08
C HIS A 25 -13.95 -12.10 5.48
N LEU A 26 -12.84 -11.91 6.20
CA LEU A 26 -12.79 -11.35 7.56
C LEU A 26 -12.35 -9.88 7.57
N GLY A 27 -12.15 -9.26 6.40
CA GLY A 27 -11.66 -7.88 6.30
C GLY A 27 -10.17 -7.75 6.62
N GLN A 28 -9.39 -8.81 6.44
CA GLN A 28 -7.95 -8.82 6.59
C GLN A 28 -7.27 -8.97 5.22
N CYS A 29 -5.99 -8.61 5.11
CA CYS A 29 -5.23 -8.85 3.89
C CYS A 29 -4.81 -10.32 3.80
N ARG A 30 -5.19 -11.00 2.71
CA ARG A 30 -4.91 -12.42 2.50
C ARG A 30 -3.41 -12.74 2.43
N GLU A 31 -2.62 -11.86 1.83
CA GLU A 31 -1.17 -12.04 1.63
C GLU A 31 -0.35 -11.71 2.87
N CYS A 32 -0.91 -10.90 3.78
CA CYS A 32 -0.20 -10.53 5.01
C CYS A 32 -0.36 -11.60 6.11
N ARG A 33 -0.92 -12.77 5.78
CA ARG A 33 -1.12 -13.86 6.73
C ARG A 33 0.20 -14.53 7.01
N ASP A 34 0.66 -14.44 8.25
CA ASP A 34 1.87 -15.12 8.68
C ASP A 34 1.63 -16.60 9.03
N SER A 35 2.70 -17.33 9.37
CA SER A 35 2.65 -18.74 9.75
C SER A 35 1.89 -19.01 11.06
N SER A 36 1.63 -17.98 11.86
CA SER A 36 0.78 -18.06 13.05
C SER A 36 -0.71 -17.83 12.76
N GLY A 37 -1.03 -17.48 11.51
CA GLY A 37 -2.38 -17.19 11.04
C GLY A 37 -2.84 -15.75 11.29
N VAL A 38 -1.99 -14.90 11.86
CA VAL A 38 -2.29 -13.47 12.06
C VAL A 38 -2.14 -12.75 10.72
N SER A 39 -3.11 -11.90 10.39
CA SER A 39 -3.13 -11.13 9.14
C SER A 39 -3.29 -9.64 9.44
N ALA A 40 -2.64 -8.80 8.65
CA ALA A 40 -2.83 -7.36 8.73
C ALA A 40 -4.29 -6.98 8.40
N PRO A 41 -4.86 -5.95 9.06
CA PRO A 41 -6.17 -5.43 8.70
C PRO A 41 -6.17 -4.89 7.26
N TRP A 42 -7.32 -4.95 6.60
CA TRP A 42 -7.51 -4.37 5.29
C TRP A 42 -7.98 -2.90 5.37
N PRO A 43 -7.46 -1.98 4.54
CA PRO A 43 -6.31 -2.15 3.65
C PRO A 43 -5.00 -2.21 4.42
N CYS A 44 -4.10 -3.11 4.00
CA CYS A 44 -2.77 -3.21 4.61
C CYS A 44 -1.82 -2.16 4.00
N MET A 45 -0.69 -1.93 4.66
CA MET A 45 0.30 -0.94 4.21
C MET A 45 0.78 -1.16 2.77
N MET A 46 1.01 -2.42 2.37
CA MET A 46 1.40 -2.75 0.99
C MET A 46 0.31 -2.41 -0.01
N ARG A 47 -0.95 -2.61 0.34
CA ARG A 47 -2.07 -2.20 -0.50
C ARG A 47 -2.12 -0.69 -0.66
N GLU A 48 -1.97 0.06 0.43
CA GLU A 48 -1.98 1.54 0.38
C GLU A 48 -0.84 2.07 -0.51
N MET A 49 0.36 1.49 -0.40
CA MET A 49 1.51 1.85 -1.24
C MET A 49 1.28 1.51 -2.73
N ALA A 50 0.66 0.37 -3.00
CA ALA A 50 0.32 -0.04 -4.37
C ALA A 50 -0.75 0.89 -4.97
N ASP A 51 -1.78 1.25 -4.20
CA ASP A 51 -2.78 2.20 -4.67
C ASP A 51 -2.16 3.59 -4.93
N GLU A 52 -1.23 4.06 -4.07
CA GLU A 52 -0.47 5.30 -4.32
C GLU A 52 0.39 5.22 -5.59
N ALA A 53 1.08 4.10 -5.82
CA ALA A 53 1.86 3.89 -7.04
C ALA A 53 0.96 3.87 -8.30
N SER A 54 -0.24 3.31 -8.20
CA SER A 54 -1.25 3.34 -9.27
C SER A 54 -1.66 4.77 -9.61
N ASP A 55 -1.86 5.61 -8.60
CA ASP A 55 -2.22 7.01 -8.79
C ASP A 55 -1.09 7.81 -9.42
N ILE A 56 0.17 7.62 -8.98
CA ILE A 56 1.34 8.25 -9.60
C ILE A 56 1.42 7.89 -11.08
N ARG A 57 1.21 6.62 -11.43
CA ARG A 57 1.21 6.16 -12.83
C ARG A 57 0.11 6.80 -13.67
N ARG A 58 -1.03 7.16 -13.07
CA ARG A 58 -2.12 7.88 -13.74
C ARG A 58 -1.85 9.38 -13.89
N GLY A 59 -0.69 9.86 -13.44
CA GLY A 59 -0.30 11.27 -13.46
C GLY A 59 -0.49 11.99 -12.13
N GLY A 60 -0.77 11.26 -11.04
CA GLY A 60 -0.79 11.81 -9.69
C GLY A 60 0.61 12.20 -9.22
N LEU A 61 0.69 13.16 -8.30
CA LEU A 61 1.95 13.53 -7.67
C LEU A 61 2.24 12.57 -6.50
N PRO A 62 3.51 12.16 -6.29
CA PRO A 62 3.87 11.36 -5.12
C PRO A 62 3.47 12.07 -3.82
N GLY A 63 2.86 11.35 -2.88
CA GLY A 63 2.43 11.90 -1.60
C GLY A 63 1.07 12.61 -1.59
N THR A 64 0.35 12.67 -2.72
CA THR A 64 -1.02 13.23 -2.76
C THR A 64 -2.12 12.17 -2.59
N TYR A 65 -1.77 10.88 -2.56
CA TYR A 65 -2.74 9.79 -2.39
C TYR A 65 -3.50 9.93 -1.08
N GLY A 66 -4.83 10.02 -1.17
CA GLY A 66 -5.74 10.11 -0.03
C GLY A 66 -5.72 11.43 0.75
N GLY A 67 -5.11 12.51 0.24
CA GLY A 67 -5.03 13.80 0.96
C GLY A 67 -4.29 13.74 2.30
N ARG A 68 -3.63 12.61 2.58
CA ARG A 68 -2.91 12.35 3.82
C ARG A 68 -1.44 12.65 3.60
N HIS A 69 -1.11 13.95 3.54
CA HIS A 69 0.07 14.39 4.27
C HIS A 69 -0.22 14.11 5.75
N ARG A 70 -0.11 12.86 6.20
CA ARG A 70 -0.12 12.55 7.62
C ARG A 70 1.17 13.18 8.14
N PRO A 71 1.14 14.31 8.88
CA PRO A 71 2.35 14.77 9.52
C PRO A 71 2.82 13.59 10.36
N LEU A 72 4.07 13.19 10.17
CA LEU A 72 4.75 12.28 11.11
C LEU A 72 4.47 12.87 12.48
N ARG A 73 3.63 12.16 13.24
CA ARG A 73 3.10 12.58 14.53
C ARG A 73 4.32 13.02 15.33
N SER A 74 4.47 14.33 15.55
CA SER A 74 5.58 14.89 16.30
C SER A 74 5.62 14.17 17.63
N VAL A 75 6.66 13.37 17.85
CA VAL A 75 7.00 12.85 19.17
C VAL A 75 7.23 14.09 20.02
N ARG A 76 6.26 14.45 20.85
CA ARG A 76 6.47 15.42 21.91
C ARG A 76 7.43 14.77 22.90
N VAL A 77 8.64 15.32 22.96
CA VAL A 77 9.60 15.15 24.07
C VAL A 77 9.01 15.79 25.32
#